data_AF-A0A0W1A1Z0-F1
#
_entry.id   AF-A0A0W1A1Z0-F1
#
_cell.length_a   1.000
_cell.length_b   1.000
_cell.length_c   1.000
_cell.angle_alpha   90.00
_cell.angle_beta   90.00
_cell.angle_gamma   90.00
#
_symmetry.space_group_name_H-M   'P 1'
#
loop_
_entity.id
_entity.type
_entity.pdbx_description
1 polymer ?
#
loop_
_entity_poly.entity_id
_entity_poly.type
_entity_poly.pdbx_seq_one_letter_code
_entity_poly.pdbx_strand_id
1 'polypeptide(L)'
;MQPNQASTDDKGKTVTLIALGNTLLAPLWWVDKKIGLTAAIAGTGLFLYLAHEEGKNQRPVGNAVNGMNNFFAPITGDKSTSVSNAMNNIAVGGAAIFDQVMDPLTPKK
;
A
#
# COMPACT_ATOMS: atom_id res chain seq x y z
N MET A 1 19.41 10.03 7.46
CA MET A 1 18.10 9.41 7.69
C MET A 1 17.20 9.81 6.53
N GLN A 2 16.69 8.89 5.70
CA GLN A 2 15.76 9.26 4.63
C GLN A 2 14.41 9.59 5.26
N PRO A 3 13.94 10.85 5.30
CA PRO A 3 12.81 11.29 6.14
C PRO A 3 11.43 10.78 5.70
N ASN A 4 11.39 9.81 4.78
CA ASN A 4 10.23 9.61 3.94
C ASN A 4 10.11 8.17 3.41
N GLN A 5 10.71 7.18 4.06
CA GLN A 5 10.45 5.78 3.72
C GLN A 5 9.42 5.20 4.70
N ALA A 6 8.51 4.39 4.18
CA ALA A 6 7.57 3.67 5.02
C ALA A 6 8.33 2.80 6.03
N SER A 7 7.87 2.81 7.27
CA SER A 7 8.51 2.05 8.34
C SER A 7 8.33 0.55 8.11
N THR A 8 9.12 -0.27 8.81
CA THR A 8 8.95 -1.73 8.79
C THR A 8 7.58 -2.14 9.34
N ASP A 9 7.06 -1.38 10.31
CA ASP A 9 5.72 -1.59 10.87
C ASP A 9 4.61 -1.32 9.84
N ASP A 10 4.69 -0.20 9.12
CA ASP A 10 3.70 0.15 8.08
C ASP A 10 3.61 -0.92 6.99
N LYS A 11 4.78 -1.41 6.57
CA LYS A 11 4.88 -2.53 5.61
C LYS A 11 4.28 -3.80 6.19
N GLY A 12 4.56 -4.10 7.46
CA GLY A 12 4.01 -5.24 8.18
C GLY A 12 2.48 -5.22 8.19
N LYS A 13 1.88 -4.12 8.68
CA LYS A 13 0.42 -3.92 8.72
C LYS A 13 -0.23 -4.06 7.34
N THR A 14 0.36 -3.45 6.31
CA THR A 14 -0.12 -3.57 4.93
C THR A 14 -0.11 -5.00 4.42
N VAL A 15 1.00 -5.71 4.63
CA VAL A 15 1.12 -7.13 4.23
C VAL A 15 0.12 -7.99 4.99
N THR A 16 -0.11 -7.72 6.27
CA THR A 16 -1.12 -8.42 7.08
C THR A 16 -2.51 -8.23 6.48
N LEU A 17 -2.90 -7.02 6.06
CA LEU A 17 -4.18 -6.78 5.40
C LEU A 17 -4.32 -7.57 4.08
N ILE A 18 -3.27 -7.58 3.25
CA ILE A 18 -3.27 -8.35 2.00
C ILE A 18 -3.41 -9.84 2.29
N ALA A 19 -2.69 -10.35 3.30
CA ALA A 19 -2.75 -11.75 3.70
C ALA A 19 -4.16 -12.11 4.20
N LEU A 20 -4.74 -11.31 5.11
CA LEU A 20 -6.09 -11.51 5.61
C LEU A 20 -7.12 -11.47 4.49
N GLY A 21 -7.05 -10.48 3.59
CA GLY A 21 -7.93 -10.37 2.44
C GLY A 21 -7.87 -11.61 1.55
N ASN A 22 -6.66 -12.11 1.25
CA ASN A 22 -6.50 -13.32 0.44
C ASN A 22 -6.94 -14.59 1.18
N THR A 23 -6.77 -14.67 2.50
CA THR A 23 -7.30 -15.78 3.31
C THR A 23 -8.83 -15.81 3.29
N LEU A 24 -9.50 -14.65 3.34
CA LEU A 24 -10.96 -14.56 3.22
C LEU A 24 -11.45 -14.97 1.82
N LEU A 25 -10.65 -14.75 0.78
CA LEU A 25 -10.95 -15.18 -0.58
C LEU A 25 -10.59 -16.65 -0.86
N ALA A 26 -9.81 -17.30 0.02
CA ALA A 26 -9.35 -18.68 -0.16
C ALA A 26 -10.49 -19.69 -0.43
N PRO A 27 -11.66 -19.64 0.23
CA PRO A 27 -12.76 -20.56 -0.06
C PRO A 27 -13.28 -20.48 -1.49
N LEU A 28 -13.18 -19.33 -2.17
CA LEU A 28 -13.61 -19.18 -3.56
C LEU A 28 -12.79 -20.06 -4.52
N TRP A 29 -11.55 -20.37 -4.16
CA TRP A 29 -10.68 -21.26 -4.94
C TRP A 29 -11.16 -22.72 -4.91
N TRP A 30 -11.93 -23.11 -3.88
CA TRP A 30 -12.54 -24.44 -3.80
C TRP A 30 -13.82 -24.55 -4.62
N VAL A 31 -14.52 -23.43 -4.87
CA VAL A 31 -15.72 -23.39 -5.70
C VAL A 31 -15.35 -23.41 -7.17
N ASP A 32 -14.55 -22.43 -7.61
CA ASP A 32 -14.05 -22.35 -8.98
C ASP A 32 -12.72 -21.59 -8.99
N LYS A 33 -11.69 -22.22 -9.57
CA LYS A 33 -10.33 -21.66 -9.60
C LYS A 33 -10.24 -20.34 -10.37
N LYS A 34 -11.04 -20.15 -11.42
CA LYS A 34 -11.07 -18.91 -12.19
C LYS A 34 -11.72 -17.80 -11.38
N ILE A 35 -12.84 -18.09 -10.71
CA ILE A 35 -13.51 -17.13 -9.83
C ILE A 35 -12.57 -16.73 -8.67
N GLY A 36 -11.94 -17.70 -8.00
CA GLY A 36 -10.98 -17.45 -6.92
C GLY A 36 -9.80 -16.58 -7.37
N LEU A 37 -9.20 -16.90 -8.52
CA LEU A 37 -8.09 -16.11 -9.07
C LEU A 37 -8.53 -14.70 -9.46
N THR A 38 -9.66 -14.55 -10.16
CA THR A 38 -10.18 -13.23 -10.56
C THR A 38 -10.50 -12.38 -9.34
N ALA A 39 -11.14 -12.95 -8.32
CA ALA A 39 -11.46 -12.24 -7.09
C ALA A 39 -10.18 -11.81 -6.34
N ALA A 40 -9.16 -12.67 -6.27
CA ALA A 40 -7.89 -12.35 -5.64
C ALA A 40 -7.14 -11.20 -6.35
N ILE A 41 -7.09 -11.24 -7.70
CA ILE A 41 -6.46 -10.19 -8.50
C ILE A 41 -7.23 -8.87 -8.37
N ALA A 42 -8.54 -8.90 -8.55
CA ALA A 42 -9.38 -7.70 -8.47
C ALA A 42 -9.35 -7.09 -7.06
N GLY A 43 -9.49 -7.92 -6.02
CA GLY A 43 -9.45 -7.48 -4.63
C GLY A 43 -8.09 -6.91 -4.24
N THR A 44 -6.99 -7.58 -4.61
CA THR A 44 -5.64 -7.07 -4.33
C THR A 44 -5.36 -5.80 -5.12
N GLY A 45 -5.76 -5.72 -6.39
CA GLY A 45 -5.61 -4.52 -7.22
C GLY A 45 -6.36 -3.32 -6.66
N LEU A 46 -7.62 -3.52 -6.24
CA LEU A 46 -8.42 -2.49 -5.58
C LEU A 46 -7.77 -2.03 -4.26
N PHE A 47 -7.32 -2.98 -3.43
CA PHE A 47 -6.64 -2.66 -2.19
C PHE A 47 -5.37 -1.82 -2.43
N LEU A 48 -4.52 -2.22 -3.38
CA LEU A 48 -3.29 -1.48 -3.71
C LEU A 48 -3.60 -0.07 -4.20
N TYR A 49 -4.67 0.11 -4.98
CA TYR A 49 -5.11 1.42 -5.44
C TYR A 49 -5.53 2.31 -4.25
N LEU A 50 -6.42 1.81 -3.38
CA LEU A 50 -6.90 2.55 -2.22
C LEU A 50 -5.77 2.88 -1.25
N ALA A 51 -4.89 1.91 -0.97
CA ALA A 51 -3.72 2.12 -0.12
C ALA A 51 -2.75 3.14 -0.73
N HIS A 52 -2.55 3.13 -2.05
CA HIS A 52 -1.72 4.14 -2.70
C HIS A 52 -2.33 5.54 -2.59
N GLU A 53 -3.63 5.68 -2.81
CA GLU A 53 -4.31 6.98 -2.77
C GLU A 53 -4.38 7.55 -1.35
N GLU A 54 -4.70 6.71 -0.37
CA GLU A 54 -4.65 7.08 1.04
C GLU A 54 -3.21 7.47 1.46
N GLY A 55 -2.22 6.68 1.02
CA GLY A 55 -0.81 6.98 1.26
C GLY A 55 -0.35 8.31 0.65
N LYS A 56 -0.95 8.75 -0.47
CA LYS A 56 -0.66 10.06 -1.04
C LYS A 56 -1.09 11.18 -0.10
N ASN A 57 -2.26 11.04 0.53
CA ASN A 57 -2.80 12.01 1.48
C ASN A 57 -1.97 12.07 2.76
N GLN A 58 -1.44 10.92 3.19
CA GLN A 58 -0.62 10.79 4.41
C GLN A 58 0.83 11.27 4.23
N ARG A 59 1.38 11.26 3.00
CA ARG A 59 2.78 11.61 2.69
C ARG A 59 2.94 12.82 1.75
N PRO A 60 2.34 13.99 2.03
CA PRO A 60 2.36 15.14 1.12
C PRO A 60 3.78 15.66 0.85
N VAL A 61 4.59 15.83 1.89
CA VAL A 61 6.00 16.26 1.79
C VAL A 61 6.81 15.25 0.97
N GLY A 62 6.56 13.97 1.21
CA GLY A 62 7.27 12.91 0.53
C GLY A 62 7.02 12.81 -0.96
N ASN A 63 5.76 13.00 -1.34
CA ASN A 63 5.34 13.05 -2.72
C ASN A 63 5.88 14.30 -3.44
N ALA A 64 5.96 15.44 -2.74
CA ALA A 64 6.55 16.66 -3.27
C ALA A 64 8.06 16.50 -3.56
N VAL A 65 8.82 15.92 -2.63
CA VAL A 65 10.26 15.62 -2.84
C VAL A 65 10.44 14.67 -4.02
N ASN A 66 9.63 13.62 -4.11
CA ASN A 66 9.69 12.67 -5.22
C ASN A 66 9.30 13.31 -6.57
N GLY A 67 8.32 14.21 -6.58
CA GLY A 67 7.93 14.98 -7.75
C GLY A 67 9.06 15.87 -8.26
N MET A 68 9.75 16.56 -7.35
CA MET A 68 10.92 17.37 -7.67
C MET A 68 12.07 16.50 -8.22
N ASN A 69 12.34 15.36 -7.59
CA ASN A 69 13.39 14.44 -8.02
C ASN A 69 13.11 13.89 -9.44
N ASN A 70 11.87 13.49 -9.73
CA ASN A 70 11.47 13.03 -11.05
C ASN A 70 11.48 14.15 -12.12
N PHE A 71 11.20 15.40 -11.74
CA PHE A 71 11.25 16.54 -12.65
C PHE A 71 12.70 16.83 -13.11
N PHE A 72 13.67 16.74 -12.21
CA PHE A 72 15.08 16.97 -12.52
C PHE A 72 15.84 15.71 -12.97
N ALA A 73 15.27 14.52 -12.84
CA ALA A 73 15.87 13.25 -13.26
C ALA A 73 16.36 13.22 -14.73
N PRO A 74 15.64 13.78 -15.73
CA PRO A 74 16.11 13.81 -17.12
C PRO A 74 17.36 14.69 -17.32
N ILE A 75 17.56 15.69 -16.45
CA ILE A 75 18.66 16.66 -16.54
C ILE A 75 19.89 16.16 -15.75
N THR A 76 19.65 15.50 -14.62
CA THR A 76 20.69 15.02 -13.69
C THR A 76 21.19 13.62 -14.03
N GLY A 77 20.47 12.87 -14.88
CA GLY A 77 20.76 11.47 -15.19
C GLY A 77 20.34 10.49 -14.09
N ASP A 78 19.63 10.97 -13.05
CA ASP A 78 19.17 10.15 -11.94
C ASP A 78 18.01 9.21 -12.34
N LYS A 79 17.95 8.04 -11.68
CA LYS A 79 16.86 7.08 -11.89
C LYS A 79 15.55 7.62 -11.33
N SER A 80 14.46 7.45 -12.07
CA SER A 80 13.10 7.75 -11.58
C SER A 80 12.82 7.03 -10.26
N THR A 81 12.31 7.78 -9.28
CA THR A 81 11.99 7.29 -7.93
C THR A 81 10.49 6.97 -7.77
N SER A 82 9.74 7.04 -8.87
CA SER A 82 8.28 6.88 -8.92
C SER A 82 7.79 5.56 -8.32
N VAL A 83 8.42 4.43 -8.68
CA VAL A 83 8.02 3.10 -8.18
C VAL A 83 8.25 2.98 -6.68
N SER A 84 9.42 3.40 -6.20
CA SER A 84 9.74 3.40 -4.76
C SER A 84 8.77 4.28 -3.97
N ASN A 85 8.42 5.44 -4.52
CA ASN A 85 7.44 6.32 -3.88
C ASN A 85 6.02 5.73 -3.88
N ALA A 86 5.62 5.07 -4.97
CA ALA A 86 4.34 4.38 -5.03
C ALA A 86 4.25 3.25 -4.00
N MET A 87 5.31 2.47 -3.83
CA MET A 87 5.41 1.46 -2.78
C MET A 87 5.32 2.05 -1.37
N ASN A 88 6.00 3.17 -1.12
CA ASN A 88 5.92 3.83 0.19
C ASN A 88 4.52 4.41 0.46
N ASN A 89 3.81 4.91 -0.57
CA ASN A 89 2.41 5.30 -0.42
C ASN A 89 1.54 4.09 -0.08
N ILE A 90 1.67 2.98 -0.82
CA ILE A 90 0.93 1.74 -0.52
C ILE A 90 1.19 1.26 0.91
N ALA A 91 2.44 1.28 1.38
CA ALA A 91 2.77 0.84 2.73
C ALA A 91 2.17 1.74 3.82
N VAL A 92 2.26 3.08 3.67
CA VAL A 92 1.70 3.99 4.67
C VAL A 92 0.17 4.03 4.62
N GLY A 93 -0.43 4.10 3.43
CA GLY A 93 -1.89 4.07 3.31
C GLY A 93 -2.48 2.72 3.69
N GLY A 94 -1.79 1.61 3.39
CA GLY A 94 -2.19 0.28 3.83
C GLY A 94 -2.13 0.13 5.36
N ALA A 95 -1.13 0.73 6.01
CA ALA A 95 -1.07 0.79 7.48
C ALA A 95 -2.21 1.63 8.08
N ALA A 96 -2.53 2.78 7.47
CA ALA A 96 -3.67 3.59 7.88
C ALA A 96 -5.01 2.85 7.75
N ILE A 97 -5.21 2.11 6.65
CA ILE A 97 -6.39 1.26 6.47
C ILE A 97 -6.40 0.13 7.51
N PHE A 98 -5.25 -0.48 7.82
CA PHE A 98 -5.14 -1.50 8.85
C PHE A 98 -5.59 -0.96 10.20
N ASP A 99 -5.08 0.20 10.60
CA ASP A 99 -5.42 0.82 11.87
C ASP A 99 -6.92 1.15 11.91
N GLN A 100 -7.50 1.71 10.84
CA GLN A 100 -8.95 1.96 10.75
C GLN A 100 -9.81 0.69 10.90
N VAL A 101 -9.37 -0.43 10.32
CA VAL A 101 -10.10 -1.72 10.39
C VAL A 101 -9.94 -2.38 11.77
N MET A 102 -8.77 -2.26 12.38
CA MET A 102 -8.42 -2.97 13.61
C MET A 102 -8.71 -2.15 14.88
N ASP A 103 -8.78 -0.83 14.79
CA ASP A 103 -9.11 0.09 15.90
C ASP A 103 -10.40 -0.33 16.64
N PRO A 104 -11.52 -0.67 15.96
CA PRO A 104 -12.73 -1.15 16.63
C PRO A 104 -12.55 -2.47 17.38
N LEU A 105 -11.54 -3.27 17.05
CA LEU A 105 -11.24 -4.57 17.63
C LEU A 105 -10.27 -4.47 18.81
N THR A 106 -9.62 -3.32 18.99
CA THR A 106 -8.75 -3.06 20.14
C THR A 106 -9.53 -2.42 21.29
N PRO A 107 -9.53 -3.03 22.50
CA PRO A 107 -10.21 -2.44 23.64
C PRO A 107 -9.56 -1.10 24.00
N LYS A 108 -10.37 -0.04 24.10
CA LYS A 108 -9.93 1.23 24.67
C LYS A 108 -9.57 0.98 26.14
N LYS A 109 -8.30 1.21 26.48
CA LYS A 109 -7.85 1.23 27.89
C LYS A 109 -8.55 2.35 28.66
#